data_AF-A0A9J6CRM2-F1
#
_entry.id   AF-A0A9J6CRM2-F1
#
_cell.length_a   1.000
_cell.length_b   1.000
_cell.length_c   1.000
_cell.angle_alpha   90.00
_cell.angle_beta   90.00
_cell.angle_gamma   90.00
#
_symmetry.space_group_name_H-M   'P 1'
#
loop_
_entity.id
_entity.type
_entity.pdbx_description
1 polymer ?
#
loop_
_entity_poly.entity_id
_entity_poly.type
_entity_poly.pdbx_seq_one_letter_code
_entity_poly.pdbx_strand_id
1 'polypeptide(L)'
;MLSITKIFQATRSIINPRIACQFHFANTQSASLEEKLGLPPRPKRPLTPFFRFLVDNRPKIAKENPNLKPVDLIQLCAKKYADIDSEVRNKYHEEFLKEQEVYLKKRSAYENSLSDEQKFEIANAKQEKQDKKLKSEHKKKLRENGKPKKPASAYLRFLNDTSAHHREPNQSYRDYIISVAEKWKNLPEDKKQVYIKASLKDHDAYKQEISKWELKMIRLGNTDLVREKSAIKDVSKPRARGSKFKSRSVSSDSD
;
A
#
# COMPACT_ATOMS: atom_id res chain seq x y z
N MET A 1 -20.69 -27.83 37.38
CA MET A 1 -19.26 -27.93 37.76
C MET A 1 -18.45 -28.10 36.48
N LEU A 2 -17.59 -27.12 36.21
CA LEU A 2 -16.35 -27.16 35.42
C LEU A 2 -16.40 -27.41 33.89
N SER A 3 -15.84 -26.41 33.21
CA SER A 3 -15.40 -26.26 31.81
C SER A 3 -14.23 -27.19 31.45
N ILE A 4 -13.69 -27.05 30.21
CA ILE A 4 -12.41 -27.56 29.62
C ILE A 4 -12.69 -28.67 28.57
N THR A 5 -12.39 -28.63 27.25
CA THR A 5 -11.52 -27.78 26.40
C THR A 5 -11.78 -28.09 24.91
N LYS A 6 -11.58 -27.04 24.10
CA LYS A 6 -11.37 -27.02 22.64
C LYS A 6 -10.41 -28.09 22.11
N ILE A 7 -10.75 -28.77 21.00
CA ILE A 7 -9.83 -29.06 19.87
C ILE A 7 -10.65 -29.13 18.56
N PHE A 8 -10.92 -27.99 17.94
CA PHE A 8 -11.17 -27.94 16.50
C PHE A 8 -9.90 -27.35 15.88
N GLN A 9 -9.02 -28.22 15.40
CA GLN A 9 -7.89 -27.80 14.57
C GLN A 9 -8.46 -27.34 13.23
N ALA A 10 -8.56 -26.04 13.07
CA ALA A 10 -8.83 -25.41 11.80
C ALA A 10 -7.63 -25.63 10.86
N THR A 11 -7.74 -26.57 9.93
CA THR A 11 -6.94 -26.53 8.71
C THR A 11 -7.48 -25.40 7.83
N ARG A 12 -7.11 -24.17 8.18
CA ARG A 12 -7.20 -23.04 7.25
C ARG A 12 -6.23 -23.35 6.12
N SER A 13 -6.76 -23.85 5.02
CA SER A 13 -6.12 -23.81 3.72
C SER A 13 -5.80 -22.35 3.40
N ILE A 14 -4.56 -21.94 3.70
CA ILE A 14 -3.99 -20.67 3.26
C ILE A 14 -3.44 -20.94 1.87
N ILE A 15 -4.33 -21.02 0.89
CA ILE A 15 -3.96 -20.67 -0.48
C ILE A 15 -3.94 -19.14 -0.49
N ASN A 16 -2.79 -18.59 -0.11
CA ASN A 16 -2.41 -17.22 -0.43
C ASN A 16 -1.83 -17.27 -1.86
N PRO A 17 -2.56 -16.88 -2.92
CA PRO A 17 -1.98 -16.79 -4.26
C PRO A 17 -1.21 -15.48 -4.39
N ARG A 18 -0.30 -15.22 -3.46
CA ARG A 18 0.60 -14.07 -3.51
C ARG A 18 1.98 -14.59 -3.11
N ILE A 19 2.88 -14.51 -4.08
CA ILE A 19 4.29 -14.97 -4.05
C ILE A 19 4.47 -16.41 -4.57
N ALA A 20 3.93 -16.67 -5.77
CA ALA A 20 4.62 -17.52 -6.74
C ALA A 20 5.02 -16.61 -7.92
N CYS A 21 6.11 -15.87 -7.78
CA CYS A 21 6.79 -15.29 -8.95
C CYS A 21 7.58 -16.42 -9.62
N GLN A 22 6.86 -17.30 -10.31
CA GLN A 22 7.43 -17.99 -11.45
C GLN A 22 7.78 -16.90 -12.47
N PHE A 23 9.07 -16.52 -12.52
CA PHE A 23 9.63 -15.80 -13.66
C PHE A 23 9.72 -16.75 -14.87
N HIS A 24 8.59 -17.35 -15.25
CA HIS A 24 8.29 -17.43 -16.66
C HIS A 24 8.15 -15.98 -17.11
N PHE A 25 8.96 -15.54 -18.07
CA PHE A 25 8.64 -14.36 -18.86
C PHE A 25 7.40 -14.69 -19.72
N ALA A 26 6.29 -15.07 -19.08
CA ALA A 26 4.99 -14.95 -19.68
C ALA A 26 4.80 -13.45 -19.87
N ASN A 27 4.62 -13.08 -21.12
CA ASN A 27 4.44 -11.74 -21.61
C ASN A 27 3.11 -11.15 -21.12
N THR A 28 2.84 -11.13 -19.80
CA THR A 28 1.76 -10.33 -19.23
C THR A 28 2.25 -8.89 -19.24
N GLN A 29 2.42 -8.32 -20.43
CA GLN A 29 2.56 -6.89 -20.59
C GLN A 29 1.21 -6.33 -20.16
N SER A 30 1.08 -5.97 -18.89
CA SER A 30 0.00 -5.07 -18.52
C SER A 30 0.11 -3.87 -19.45
N ALA A 31 -0.97 -3.56 -20.17
CA ALA A 31 -0.95 -2.52 -21.18
C ALA A 31 -0.23 -1.27 -20.67
N SER A 32 0.65 -0.70 -21.49
CA SER A 32 1.35 0.53 -21.15
C SER A 32 0.34 1.64 -20.82
N LEU A 33 0.78 2.69 -20.12
CA LEU A 33 -0.13 3.77 -19.77
C LEU A 33 -0.67 4.43 -21.05
N GLU A 34 0.20 4.55 -22.04
CA GLU A 34 -0.09 5.06 -23.37
C GLU A 34 -1.07 4.13 -24.12
N GLU A 35 -0.90 2.80 -24.08
CA GLU A 35 -1.88 1.85 -24.66
C GLU A 35 -3.26 1.91 -23.99
N LYS A 36 -3.31 2.15 -22.67
CA LYS A 36 -4.59 2.30 -21.95
C LYS A 36 -5.36 3.55 -22.36
N LEU A 37 -4.66 4.55 -22.87
CA LEU A 37 -5.25 5.78 -23.44
C LEU A 37 -5.54 5.62 -24.94
N GLY A 38 -5.35 4.44 -25.53
CA GLY A 38 -5.51 4.21 -26.97
C GLY A 38 -4.40 4.83 -27.83
N LEU A 39 -3.30 5.27 -27.21
CA LEU A 39 -2.17 5.88 -27.91
C LEU A 39 -1.16 4.83 -28.37
N PRO A 40 -0.36 5.12 -29.40
CA PRO A 40 0.71 4.22 -29.80
C PRO A 40 1.64 3.91 -28.62
N PRO A 41 2.12 2.67 -28.50
CA PRO A 41 2.95 2.27 -27.38
C PRO A 41 4.29 3.00 -27.43
N ARG A 42 4.72 3.53 -26.28
CA ARG A 42 6.03 4.16 -26.17
C ARG A 42 7.14 3.14 -26.48
N PRO A 43 8.13 3.47 -27.33
CA PRO A 43 9.28 2.61 -27.56
C PRO A 43 9.93 2.19 -26.22
N LYS A 44 10.27 0.90 -26.10
CA LYS A 44 10.95 0.35 -24.91
C LYS A 44 12.45 0.57 -25.00
N ARG A 45 13.08 0.83 -23.86
CA ARG A 45 14.53 0.95 -23.75
C ARG A 45 15.20 -0.39 -24.09
N PRO A 46 16.37 -0.38 -24.76
CA PRO A 46 17.13 -1.60 -25.00
C PRO A 46 17.66 -2.18 -23.69
N LEU A 47 17.94 -3.48 -23.71
CA LEU A 47 18.49 -4.17 -22.54
C LEU A 47 19.95 -3.77 -22.34
N THR A 48 20.30 -3.38 -21.11
CA THR A 48 21.70 -3.13 -20.75
C THR A 48 22.55 -4.39 -20.92
N PRO A 49 23.89 -4.28 -21.07
CA PRO A 49 24.77 -5.42 -21.33
C PRO A 49 24.61 -6.59 -20.37
N PHE A 50 24.50 -6.32 -19.06
CA PHE A 50 24.25 -7.34 -18.05
C PHE A 50 22.90 -8.05 -18.22
N PHE A 51 21.81 -7.31 -18.44
CA PHE A 51 20.49 -7.91 -18.64
C PHE A 51 20.41 -8.72 -19.94
N ARG A 52 21.13 -8.32 -20.99
CA ARG A 52 21.28 -9.13 -22.21
C ARG A 52 21.97 -10.45 -21.89
N PHE A 53 23.12 -10.41 -21.22
CA PHE A 53 23.83 -11.60 -20.74
C PHE A 53 22.95 -12.49 -19.85
N LEU A 54 22.13 -11.89 -18.97
CA LEU A 54 21.22 -12.60 -18.08
C LEU A 54 20.16 -13.39 -18.87
N VAL A 55 19.59 -12.81 -19.92
CA VAL A 55 18.62 -13.49 -20.79
C VAL A 55 19.24 -14.75 -21.43
N ASP A 56 20.49 -14.65 -21.90
CA ASP A 56 21.18 -15.75 -22.58
C ASP A 56 21.63 -16.85 -21.61
N ASN A 57 22.08 -16.49 -20.41
CA ASN A 57 22.77 -17.39 -19.49
C ASN A 57 21.89 -17.92 -18.35
N ARG A 58 20.88 -17.18 -17.90
CA ARG A 58 19.94 -17.65 -16.87
C ARG A 58 19.31 -19.02 -17.20
N PRO A 59 18.80 -19.30 -18.42
CA PRO A 59 18.21 -20.61 -18.72
C PRO A 59 19.26 -21.74 -18.69
N LYS A 60 20.54 -21.46 -19.00
CA LYS A 60 21.62 -22.44 -18.93
C LYS A 60 21.93 -22.80 -17.47
N ILE A 61 22.09 -21.78 -16.62
CA ILE A 61 22.35 -21.97 -15.19
C ILE A 61 21.16 -22.60 -14.49
N ALA A 62 19.92 -22.28 -14.90
CA ALA A 62 18.71 -22.91 -14.37
C ALA A 62 18.61 -24.41 -14.69
N LYS A 63 19.08 -24.83 -15.87
CA LYS A 63 19.16 -26.26 -16.24
C LYS A 63 20.22 -27.00 -15.42
N GLU A 64 21.36 -26.36 -15.16
CA GLU A 64 22.43 -26.91 -14.31
C GLU A 64 22.04 -26.95 -12.83
N ASN A 65 21.17 -26.03 -12.41
CA ASN A 65 20.77 -25.86 -11.01
C ASN A 65 19.23 -25.78 -10.85
N PRO A 66 18.50 -26.88 -11.11
CA PRO A 66 17.04 -26.89 -11.12
C PRO A 66 16.41 -26.61 -9.74
N ASN A 67 17.16 -26.83 -8.65
CA ASN A 67 16.69 -26.65 -7.27
C ASN A 67 16.92 -25.24 -6.71
N LEU A 68 17.67 -24.38 -7.42
CA LEU A 68 17.98 -23.04 -6.94
C LEU A 68 16.80 -22.09 -7.15
N LYS A 69 16.63 -21.16 -6.20
CA LYS A 69 15.62 -20.12 -6.33
C LYS A 69 16.04 -19.13 -7.44
N PRO A 70 15.08 -18.51 -8.15
CA PRO A 70 15.38 -17.52 -9.18
C PRO A 70 16.30 -16.37 -8.74
N VAL A 71 16.21 -15.94 -7.47
CA VAL A 71 17.07 -14.91 -6.90
C VAL A 71 18.54 -15.37 -6.86
N ASP A 72 18.76 -16.62 -6.42
CA ASP A 72 20.11 -17.20 -6.33
C ASP A 72 20.71 -17.45 -7.72
N LEU A 73 19.88 -17.81 -8.70
CA LEU A 73 20.29 -17.94 -10.11
C LEU A 73 20.76 -16.59 -10.69
N ILE A 74 20.06 -15.48 -10.38
CA ILE A 74 20.46 -14.14 -10.81
C ILE A 74 21.78 -13.73 -10.16
N GLN A 75 21.95 -14.01 -8.86
CA GLN A 75 23.19 -13.74 -8.15
C GLN A 75 24.37 -14.52 -8.76
N LEU A 76 24.14 -15.77 -9.14
CA LEU A 76 25.14 -16.60 -9.82
C LEU A 76 25.46 -16.07 -11.23
N CYS A 77 24.45 -15.63 -12.00
CA CYS A 77 24.66 -14.95 -13.28
C CYS A 77 25.50 -13.67 -13.11
N ALA A 78 25.22 -12.88 -12.06
CA ALA A 78 25.96 -11.64 -11.78
C ALA A 78 27.43 -11.91 -11.47
N LYS A 79 27.73 -12.95 -10.67
CA LYS A 79 29.11 -13.41 -10.44
C LYS A 79 29.78 -13.82 -11.74
N LYS A 80 29.14 -14.70 -12.53
CA LYS A 80 29.68 -15.11 -13.84
C LYS A 80 29.92 -13.92 -14.77
N TYR A 81 29.06 -12.89 -14.76
CA TYR A 81 29.24 -11.66 -15.55
C TYR A 81 30.39 -10.77 -15.05
N ALA A 82 30.74 -10.81 -13.76
CA ALA A 82 31.93 -10.13 -13.24
C ALA A 82 33.21 -10.82 -13.71
N ASP A 83 33.17 -12.15 -13.84
CA ASP A 83 34.32 -12.98 -14.20
C ASP A 83 34.49 -13.20 -15.72
N ILE A 84 33.54 -12.76 -16.56
CA ILE A 84 33.69 -12.91 -18.02
C ILE A 84 34.88 -12.10 -18.54
N ASP A 85 35.45 -12.62 -19.62
CA ASP A 85 36.47 -11.94 -20.39
C ASP A 85 35.99 -10.57 -20.92
N SER A 86 36.93 -9.64 -21.02
CA SER A 86 36.65 -8.27 -21.44
C SER A 86 36.11 -8.19 -22.87
N GLU A 87 36.52 -9.08 -23.78
CA GLU A 87 36.06 -9.05 -25.17
C GLU A 87 34.59 -9.42 -25.26
N VAL A 88 34.19 -10.47 -24.54
CA VAL A 88 32.78 -10.91 -24.47
C VAL A 88 31.93 -9.82 -23.81
N ARG A 89 32.43 -9.18 -22.75
CA ARG A 89 31.76 -8.05 -22.10
C ARG A 89 31.56 -6.87 -23.06
N ASN A 90 32.60 -6.54 -23.83
CA ASN A 90 32.57 -5.44 -24.78
C ASN A 90 31.59 -5.70 -25.92
N LYS A 91 31.48 -6.94 -26.41
CA LYS A 91 30.47 -7.31 -27.41
C LYS A 91 29.05 -6.95 -26.96
N TYR A 92 28.68 -7.33 -25.73
CA TYR A 92 27.38 -6.97 -25.17
C TYR A 92 27.20 -5.46 -24.98
N HIS A 93 28.29 -4.73 -24.71
CA HIS A 93 28.28 -3.28 -24.61
C HIS A 93 28.04 -2.61 -25.97
N GLU A 94 28.75 -3.03 -27.02
CA GLU A 94 28.58 -2.52 -28.38
C GLU A 94 27.18 -2.80 -28.92
N GLU A 95 26.64 -4.00 -28.69
CA GLU A 95 25.26 -4.34 -29.05
C GLU A 95 24.26 -3.40 -28.36
N PHE A 96 24.46 -3.12 -27.07
CA PHE A 96 23.63 -2.17 -26.33
C PHE A 96 23.71 -0.75 -26.91
N LEU A 97 24.89 -0.27 -27.27
CA LEU A 97 25.06 1.07 -27.87
C LEU A 97 24.34 1.18 -29.21
N LYS A 98 24.49 0.17 -30.08
CA LYS A 98 23.78 0.11 -31.38
C LYS A 98 22.26 0.15 -31.20
N GLU A 99 21.73 -0.65 -30.27
CA GLU A 99 20.29 -0.64 -29.98
C GLU A 99 19.82 0.65 -29.31
N GLN A 100 20.68 1.29 -28.50
CA GLN A 100 20.41 2.57 -27.86
C GLN A 100 20.24 3.67 -28.90
N GLU A 101 21.08 3.73 -29.94
CA GLU A 101 20.91 4.68 -31.04
C GLU A 101 19.58 4.48 -31.77
N VAL A 102 19.25 3.23 -32.10
CA VAL A 102 17.95 2.89 -32.74
C VAL A 102 16.78 3.29 -31.84
N TYR A 103 16.89 3.05 -30.54
CA TYR A 103 15.89 3.44 -29.56
C TYR A 103 15.71 4.96 -29.50
N LEU A 104 16.79 5.74 -29.50
CA LEU A 104 16.75 7.20 -29.48
C LEU A 104 16.02 7.74 -30.72
N LYS A 105 16.32 7.21 -31.91
CA LYS A 105 15.62 7.57 -33.15
C LYS A 105 14.13 7.25 -33.07
N LYS A 106 13.77 6.03 -32.66
CA LYS A 106 12.37 5.61 -32.48
C LYS A 106 11.63 6.47 -31.45
N ARG A 107 12.30 6.81 -30.35
CA ARG A 107 11.75 7.64 -29.28
C ARG A 107 11.51 9.07 -29.74
N SER A 108 12.43 9.67 -30.49
CA SER A 108 12.25 11.01 -31.05
C SER A 108 11.09 11.05 -32.04
N ALA A 109 11.02 10.08 -32.96
CA ALA A 109 9.88 9.96 -33.87
C ALA A 109 8.54 9.81 -33.13
N TYR A 110 8.53 9.02 -32.04
CA TYR A 110 7.35 8.87 -31.19
C TYR A 110 6.95 10.18 -30.50
N GLU A 111 7.89 10.88 -29.86
CA GLU A 111 7.62 12.14 -29.16
C GLU A 111 7.12 13.23 -30.12
N ASN A 112 7.62 13.24 -31.37
CA ASN A 112 7.16 14.15 -32.42
C ASN A 112 5.79 13.76 -33.02
N SER A 113 5.39 12.48 -32.95
CA SER A 113 4.08 12.03 -33.44
C SER A 113 2.91 12.39 -32.51
N LEU A 114 3.21 12.79 -31.27
CA LEU A 114 2.20 13.10 -30.26
C LEU A 114 1.77 14.56 -30.32
N SER A 115 0.45 14.77 -30.30
CA SER A 115 -0.17 16.08 -30.07
C SER A 115 0.08 16.56 -28.64
N ASP A 116 0.05 17.87 -28.41
CA ASP A 116 0.19 18.45 -27.07
C ASP A 116 -0.95 18.03 -26.13
N GLU A 117 -2.15 17.81 -26.65
CA GLU A 117 -3.28 17.24 -25.90
C GLU A 117 -2.98 15.82 -25.42
N GLN A 118 -2.46 14.96 -26.30
CA GLN A 118 -2.06 13.59 -25.95
C GLN A 118 -0.92 13.58 -24.92
N LYS A 119 0.05 14.51 -25.04
CA LYS A 119 1.11 14.68 -24.03
C LYS A 119 0.53 15.06 -22.67
N PHE A 120 -0.47 15.95 -22.65
CA PHE A 120 -1.17 16.36 -21.43
C PHE A 120 -1.93 15.20 -20.78
N GLU A 121 -2.68 14.41 -21.56
CA GLU A 121 -3.37 13.21 -21.06
C GLU A 121 -2.40 12.19 -20.46
N ILE A 122 -1.27 11.93 -21.14
CA ILE A 122 -0.20 11.07 -20.63
C ILE A 122 0.34 11.61 -19.30
N ALA A 123 0.54 12.93 -19.18
CA ALA A 123 1.02 13.55 -17.95
C ALA A 123 0.01 13.40 -16.80
N ASN A 124 -1.28 13.66 -17.06
CA ASN A 124 -2.35 13.50 -16.08
C ASN A 124 -2.48 12.05 -15.61
N ALA A 125 -2.47 11.09 -16.53
CA ALA A 125 -2.52 9.67 -16.19
C ALA A 125 -1.30 9.24 -15.37
N LYS A 126 -0.11 9.81 -15.63
CA LYS A 126 1.09 9.57 -14.81
C LYS A 126 0.93 10.14 -13.41
N GLN A 127 0.42 11.37 -13.30
CA GLN A 127 0.15 12.01 -12.02
C GLN A 127 -0.89 11.21 -11.20
N GLU A 128 -1.99 10.81 -11.82
CA GLU A 128 -3.04 10.02 -11.15
C GLU A 128 -2.48 8.67 -10.63
N LYS A 129 -1.62 8.02 -11.41
CA LYS A 129 -0.92 6.80 -10.99
C LYS A 129 0.00 7.05 -9.79
N GLN A 130 0.75 8.15 -9.80
CA GLN A 130 1.61 8.55 -8.68
C GLN A 130 0.78 8.86 -7.43
N ASP A 131 -0.32 9.60 -7.56
CA ASP A 131 -1.23 9.91 -6.47
C ASP A 131 -1.89 8.65 -5.89
N LYS A 132 -2.29 7.70 -6.74
CA LYS A 132 -2.79 6.38 -6.30
C LYS A 132 -1.73 5.62 -5.50
N LYS A 133 -0.46 5.65 -5.94
CA LYS A 133 0.67 5.04 -5.22
C LYS A 133 0.90 5.71 -3.86
N LEU A 134 1.00 7.04 -3.83
CA LEU A 134 1.18 7.81 -2.60
C LEU A 134 0.02 7.59 -1.61
N LYS A 135 -1.23 7.59 -2.09
CA LYS A 135 -2.41 7.26 -1.27
C LYS A 135 -2.35 5.85 -0.70
N SER A 136 -1.87 4.87 -1.48
CA SER A 136 -1.70 3.48 -1.03
C SER A 136 -0.60 3.34 0.03
N GLU A 137 0.55 3.99 -0.19
CA GLU A 137 1.67 4.02 0.76
C GLU A 137 1.27 4.71 2.06
N HIS A 138 0.55 5.83 1.98
CA HIS A 138 0.02 6.50 3.16
C HIS A 138 -0.96 5.59 3.93
N LYS A 139 -1.90 4.92 3.25
CA LYS A 139 -2.78 3.92 3.89
C LYS A 139 -2.01 2.74 4.51
N LYS A 140 -0.90 2.32 3.90
CA LYS A 140 -0.01 1.29 4.43
C LYS A 140 0.67 1.78 5.72
N LYS A 141 1.25 2.98 5.71
CA LYS A 141 1.85 3.62 6.91
C LYS A 141 0.83 3.73 8.06
N LEU A 142 -0.40 4.17 7.77
CA LEU A 142 -1.46 4.23 8.78
C LEU A 142 -1.77 2.86 9.39
N ARG A 143 -1.78 1.79 8.57
CA ARG A 143 -2.02 0.41 9.04
C ARG A 143 -0.84 -0.15 9.85
N GLU A 144 0.39 0.08 9.39
CA GLU A 144 1.62 -0.36 10.07
C GLU A 144 1.78 0.34 11.43
N ASN A 145 1.38 1.60 11.53
CA ASN A 145 1.37 2.34 12.78
C ASN A 145 0.16 2.02 13.67
N GLY A 146 -0.66 1.04 13.29
CA GLY A 146 -1.77 0.54 14.11
C GLY A 146 -2.91 1.54 14.29
N LYS A 147 -3.21 2.37 13.28
CA LYS A 147 -4.33 3.31 13.34
C LYS A 147 -5.65 2.57 13.66
N PRO A 148 -6.35 2.94 14.75
CA PRO A 148 -7.65 2.36 15.09
C PRO A 148 -8.62 2.44 13.90
N LYS A 149 -9.40 1.37 13.69
CA LYS A 149 -10.43 1.33 12.64
C LYS A 149 -11.72 1.95 13.16
N LYS A 150 -12.41 2.68 12.28
CA LYS A 150 -13.76 3.17 12.60
C LYS A 150 -14.68 1.97 12.86
N PRO A 151 -15.48 1.98 13.94
CA PRO A 151 -16.39 0.90 14.24
C PRO A 151 -17.55 0.86 13.24
N ALA A 152 -18.17 -0.31 13.12
CA ALA A 152 -19.32 -0.50 12.24
C ALA A 152 -20.52 0.35 12.70
N SER A 153 -21.19 0.99 11.73
CA SER A 153 -22.45 1.71 11.94
C SER A 153 -23.58 0.75 12.34
N ALA A 154 -24.68 1.29 12.87
CA ALA A 154 -25.86 0.52 13.26
C ALA A 154 -26.35 -0.41 12.13
N TYR A 155 -26.46 0.11 10.90
CA TYR A 155 -26.84 -0.68 9.74
C TYR A 155 -25.82 -1.78 9.41
N LEU A 156 -24.51 -1.49 9.42
CA LEU A 156 -23.49 -2.49 9.14
C LEU A 156 -23.44 -3.60 10.20
N ARG A 157 -23.81 -3.30 11.45
CA ARG A 157 -23.97 -4.32 12.50
C ARG A 157 -25.15 -5.24 12.20
N PHE A 158 -26.30 -4.66 11.87
CA PHE A 158 -27.48 -5.41 11.43
C PHE A 158 -27.17 -6.25 10.19
N LEU A 159 -26.40 -5.72 9.25
CA LEU A 159 -25.97 -6.42 8.05
C LEU A 159 -25.08 -7.63 8.36
N ASN A 160 -24.12 -7.47 9.29
CA ASN A 160 -23.26 -8.56 9.72
C ASN A 160 -24.06 -9.66 10.46
N ASP A 161 -25.03 -9.26 11.27
CA ASP A 161 -25.93 -10.17 12.00
C ASP A 161 -26.81 -10.99 11.03
N THR A 162 -27.40 -10.31 10.03
CA THR A 162 -28.25 -10.96 9.03
C THR A 162 -27.47 -11.80 8.01
N SER A 163 -26.25 -11.41 7.65
CA SER A 163 -25.40 -12.15 6.70
C SER A 163 -24.93 -13.49 7.25
N ALA A 164 -24.88 -13.65 8.57
CA ALA A 164 -24.54 -14.92 9.19
C ALA A 164 -25.65 -15.97 9.03
N HIS A 165 -26.89 -15.56 8.70
CA HIS A 165 -28.07 -16.43 8.86
C HIS A 165 -28.95 -16.57 7.60
N HIS A 166 -28.83 -15.72 6.57
CA HIS A 166 -29.83 -15.65 5.49
C HIS A 166 -29.28 -15.34 4.08
N ARG A 167 -28.08 -15.84 3.71
CA ARG A 167 -27.62 -15.71 2.32
C ARG A 167 -28.03 -16.95 1.53
N GLU A 168 -28.95 -16.77 0.59
CA GLU A 168 -29.36 -17.83 -0.33
C GLU A 168 -28.17 -18.30 -1.20
N PRO A 169 -28.02 -19.62 -1.47
CA PRO A 169 -26.84 -20.18 -2.13
C PRO A 169 -26.52 -19.57 -3.51
N ASN A 170 -27.53 -19.06 -4.22
CA ASN A 170 -27.41 -18.56 -5.60
C ASN A 170 -27.72 -17.06 -5.75
N GLN A 171 -27.87 -16.31 -4.66
CA GLN A 171 -28.16 -14.87 -4.73
C GLN A 171 -26.88 -14.04 -4.87
N SER A 172 -26.92 -13.08 -5.82
CA SER A 172 -25.88 -12.06 -5.94
C SER A 172 -25.74 -11.29 -4.63
N TYR A 173 -24.49 -11.05 -4.21
CA TYR A 173 -24.23 -10.26 -3.00
C TYR A 173 -24.87 -8.87 -3.08
N ARG A 174 -24.91 -8.27 -4.28
CA ARG A 174 -25.57 -6.97 -4.49
C ARG A 174 -27.06 -7.03 -4.15
N ASP A 175 -27.77 -8.02 -4.66
CA ASP A 175 -29.22 -8.17 -4.46
C ASP A 175 -29.53 -8.52 -3.00
N TYR A 176 -28.66 -9.30 -2.37
CA TYR A 176 -28.73 -9.56 -0.94
C TYR A 176 -28.64 -8.26 -0.12
N ILE A 177 -27.67 -7.38 -0.40
CA ILE A 177 -27.52 -6.09 0.30
C ILE A 177 -28.77 -5.21 0.10
N ILE A 178 -29.37 -5.22 -1.10
CA ILE A 178 -30.62 -4.49 -1.37
C ILE A 178 -31.75 -5.03 -0.48
N SER A 179 -31.91 -6.35 -0.39
CA SER A 179 -32.94 -6.97 0.47
C SER A 179 -32.73 -6.67 1.96
N VAL A 180 -31.47 -6.62 2.43
CA VAL A 180 -31.14 -6.27 3.82
C VAL A 180 -31.42 -4.79 4.08
N ALA A 181 -31.19 -3.90 3.12
CA ALA A 181 -31.51 -2.49 3.23
C ALA A 181 -33.03 -2.26 3.37
N GLU A 182 -33.86 -3.00 2.63
CA GLU A 182 -35.31 -2.98 2.78
C GLU A 182 -35.76 -3.50 4.15
N LYS A 183 -35.19 -4.63 4.60
CA LYS A 183 -35.43 -5.18 5.94
C LYS A 183 -35.06 -4.19 7.03
N TRP A 184 -33.92 -3.49 6.88
CA TRP A 184 -33.53 -2.43 7.81
C TRP A 184 -34.50 -1.26 7.78
N LYS A 185 -34.95 -0.81 6.62
CA LYS A 185 -35.92 0.29 6.50
C LYS A 185 -37.22 -0.05 7.22
N ASN A 186 -37.70 -1.27 7.07
CA ASN A 186 -38.95 -1.77 7.67
C ASN A 186 -38.79 -2.32 9.10
N LEU A 187 -37.58 -2.34 9.65
CA LEU A 187 -37.33 -2.84 11.00
C LEU A 187 -38.01 -1.90 12.03
N PRO A 188 -38.73 -2.44 13.04
CA PRO A 188 -39.30 -1.64 14.11
C PRO A 188 -38.23 -0.81 14.84
N GLU A 189 -38.61 0.39 15.27
CA GLU A 189 -37.67 1.33 15.87
C GLU A 189 -37.00 0.75 17.12
N ASP A 190 -37.73 0.01 17.96
CA ASP A 190 -37.17 -0.63 19.16
C ASP A 190 -36.00 -1.57 18.83
N LYS A 191 -36.11 -2.33 17.73
CA LYS A 191 -35.05 -3.24 17.28
C LYS A 191 -33.90 -2.46 16.63
N LYS A 192 -34.18 -1.40 15.87
CA LYS A 192 -33.14 -0.50 15.32
C LYS A 192 -32.33 0.16 16.44
N GLN A 193 -32.99 0.61 17.50
CA GLN A 193 -32.38 1.31 18.63
C GLN A 193 -31.31 0.48 19.33
N VAL A 194 -31.46 -0.85 19.41
CA VAL A 194 -30.42 -1.74 19.95
C VAL A 194 -29.11 -1.60 19.16
N TYR A 195 -29.19 -1.65 17.82
CA TYR A 195 -28.02 -1.48 16.95
C TYR A 195 -27.45 -0.07 16.99
N ILE A 196 -28.31 0.96 17.08
CA ILE A 196 -27.91 2.36 17.19
C ILE A 196 -27.12 2.57 18.49
N LYS A 197 -27.67 2.16 19.64
CA LYS A 197 -27.00 2.27 20.95
C LYS A 197 -25.66 1.53 20.97
N ALA A 198 -25.61 0.30 20.46
CA ALA A 198 -24.37 -0.46 20.36
C ALA A 198 -23.33 0.23 19.45
N SER A 199 -23.77 0.76 18.30
CA SER A 199 -22.89 1.50 17.37
C SER A 199 -22.35 2.79 17.98
N LEU A 200 -23.17 3.52 18.75
CA LEU A 200 -22.75 4.75 19.42
C LEU A 200 -21.69 4.47 20.49
N LYS A 201 -21.93 3.44 21.32
CA LYS A 201 -20.97 3.00 22.35
C LYS A 201 -19.59 2.69 21.75
N ASP A 202 -19.56 1.89 20.69
CA ASP A 202 -18.30 1.52 20.05
C ASP A 202 -17.64 2.72 19.35
N HIS A 203 -18.44 3.64 18.81
CA HIS A 203 -17.95 4.90 18.24
C HIS A 203 -17.30 5.80 19.29
N ASP A 204 -17.86 5.88 20.50
CA ASP A 204 -17.26 6.65 21.59
C ASP A 204 -15.98 5.99 22.12
N ALA A 205 -15.94 4.66 22.23
CA ALA A 205 -14.69 3.94 22.51
C ALA A 205 -13.60 4.23 21.47
N TYR A 206 -13.96 4.21 20.18
CA TYR A 206 -13.06 4.56 19.08
C TYR A 206 -12.55 6.01 19.18
N LYS A 207 -13.39 6.98 19.56
CA LYS A 207 -12.95 8.38 19.74
C LYS A 207 -11.84 8.50 20.79
N GLN A 208 -11.95 7.73 21.88
CA GLN A 208 -10.92 7.71 22.92
C GLN A 208 -9.64 7.04 22.42
N GLU A 209 -9.78 5.90 21.74
CA GLU A 209 -8.65 5.14 21.18
C GLU A 209 -7.88 5.93 20.12
N ILE A 210 -8.58 6.57 19.18
CA ILE A 210 -7.94 7.38 18.13
C ILE A 210 -7.22 8.59 18.74
N SER A 211 -7.75 9.20 19.79
CA SER A 211 -7.10 10.33 20.47
C SER A 211 -5.79 9.90 21.16
N LYS A 212 -5.79 8.74 21.82
CA LYS A 212 -4.57 8.15 22.40
C LYS A 212 -3.54 7.80 21.32
N TRP A 213 -4.00 7.25 20.20
CA TRP A 213 -3.15 6.93 19.06
C TRP A 213 -2.53 8.19 18.45
N GLU A 214 -3.30 9.27 18.29
CA GLU A 214 -2.78 10.54 17.76
C GLU A 214 -1.71 11.15 18.66
N LEU A 215 -1.91 11.17 19.98
CA LEU A 215 -0.90 11.62 20.92
C LEU A 215 0.38 10.76 20.85
N LYS A 216 0.23 9.44 20.68
CA LYS A 216 1.36 8.54 20.46
C LYS A 216 2.11 8.88 19.16
N MET A 217 1.40 9.17 18.08
CA MET A 217 2.02 9.52 16.79
C MET A 217 2.76 10.86 16.85
N ILE A 218 2.17 11.87 17.50
CA ILE A 218 2.84 13.18 17.72
C ILE A 218 4.12 12.98 18.52
N ARG A 219 4.08 12.20 19.61
CA ARG A 219 5.28 11.90 20.44
C ARG A 219 6.39 11.21 19.65
N LEU A 220 6.03 10.38 18.66
CA LEU A 220 6.98 9.69 17.79
C LEU A 220 7.43 10.54 16.58
N GLY A 221 7.00 11.80 16.46
CA GLY A 221 7.33 12.69 15.35
C GLY A 221 6.56 12.42 14.05
N ASN A 222 5.59 11.51 14.06
CA ASN A 222 4.78 11.15 12.90
C ASN A 222 3.54 12.06 12.77
N THR A 223 3.75 13.37 12.71
CA THR A 223 2.67 14.37 12.67
C THR A 223 1.80 14.24 11.41
N ASP A 224 2.36 13.80 10.29
CA ASP A 224 1.66 13.65 9.01
C ASP A 224 0.52 12.61 9.04
N LEU A 225 0.53 11.71 10.02
CA LEU A 225 -0.46 10.64 10.15
C LEU A 225 -1.67 11.03 11.00
N VAL A 226 -1.61 12.19 11.64
CA VAL A 226 -2.57 12.68 12.64
C VAL A 226 -3.54 13.67 11.99
N ARG A 227 -4.77 13.77 12.51
CA ARG A 227 -5.71 14.81 12.05
C ARG A 227 -5.13 16.19 12.36
N GLU A 228 -5.25 17.12 11.40
CA GLU A 228 -4.73 18.50 11.49
C GLU A 228 -5.08 19.20 12.82
N LYS A 229 -6.34 19.09 13.27
CA LYS A 229 -6.81 19.67 14.54
C LYS A 229 -6.09 19.13 15.78
N SER A 230 -5.59 17.90 15.75
CA SER A 230 -4.84 17.29 16.85
C SER A 230 -3.35 17.64 16.78
N ALA A 231 -2.79 17.83 15.58
CA ALA A 231 -1.39 18.24 15.38
C ALA A 231 -1.12 19.67 15.89
N ILE A 232 -2.08 20.59 15.74
CA ILE A 232 -1.94 22.00 16.15
C ILE A 232 -1.92 22.17 17.69
N LYS A 233 -2.57 21.28 18.44
CA LYS A 233 -2.77 21.44 19.90
C LYS A 233 -1.49 21.29 20.75
N ASP A 234 -0.47 20.58 20.27
CA ASP A 234 0.80 20.43 21.00
C ASP A 234 1.79 21.56 20.70
N VAL A 235 1.63 22.28 19.58
CA VAL A 235 2.50 23.42 19.22
C VAL A 235 2.14 24.68 20.03
N SER A 236 0.88 24.80 20.47
CA SER A 236 0.39 25.98 21.20
C SER A 236 0.53 25.91 22.71
N LYS A 237 1.09 24.83 23.29
CA LYS A 237 1.27 24.74 24.75
C LYS A 237 2.49 25.60 25.14
N PRO A 238 2.32 26.76 25.81
CA PRO A 238 3.47 27.52 26.24
C PRO A 238 4.22 26.68 27.27
N ARG A 239 5.55 26.50 27.08
CA ARG A 239 6.43 25.93 28.11
C ARG A 239 6.21 26.74 29.39
N ALA A 240 5.57 26.14 30.39
CA ALA A 240 5.50 26.70 31.73
C ALA A 240 6.94 26.80 32.25
N ARG A 241 7.54 27.99 32.16
CA ARG A 241 8.78 28.29 32.87
C ARG A 241 8.44 28.28 34.36
N GLY A 242 9.05 27.34 35.09
CA GLY A 242 8.81 27.16 36.51
C GLY A 242 9.05 28.44 37.29
N SER A 243 8.02 28.86 38.03
CA SER A 243 8.16 29.78 39.16
C SER A 243 8.93 29.08 40.27
N LYS A 244 10.08 29.65 40.66
CA LYS A 244 10.63 29.62 42.03
C LYS A 244 11.74 30.68 42.14
N PHE A 245 11.38 31.86 42.65
CA PHE A 245 12.29 32.58 43.54
C PHE A 245 11.45 33.27 44.62
N LYS A 246 11.57 32.76 45.84
CA LYS A 246 10.89 33.24 47.05
C LYS A 246 11.81 34.24 47.73
N SER A 247 11.19 35.31 48.19
CA SER A 247 11.74 36.50 48.86
C SER A 247 12.71 36.23 50.00
N ARG A 248 13.61 37.20 50.23
CA ARG A 248 14.10 37.52 51.58
C ARG A 248 14.38 39.02 51.69
N SER A 249 13.46 39.72 52.35
CA SER A 249 13.64 41.03 52.94
C SER A 249 14.50 40.90 54.19
N VAL A 250 15.57 41.69 54.30
CA VAL A 250 16.26 41.94 55.56
C VAL A 250 16.36 43.45 55.70
N SER A 251 15.51 44.00 56.57
CA SER A 251 15.69 45.29 57.21
C SER A 251 16.51 45.06 58.47
N SER A 252 17.56 45.84 58.68
CA SER A 252 18.24 46.01 59.95
C SER A 252 18.82 47.41 59.99
N ASP A 253 18.12 48.29 60.72
CA ASP A 253 18.63 49.52 61.32
C ASP A 253 19.56 49.19 62.50
N SER A 254 20.32 50.22 62.92
CA SER A 254 21.15 50.38 64.13
C SER A 254 22.64 50.03 63.97
N ASP A 255 23.49 51.03 63.71
CA ASP A 255 23.99 52.02 64.70
C ASP A 255 24.22 53.39 64.04
#